data_AF-A0A356R8T7-F1
#
_entry.id   AF-A0A356R8T7-F1
#
_cell.length_a   1.000
_cell.length_b   1.000
_cell.length_c   1.000
_cell.angle_alpha   90.00
_cell.angle_beta   90.00
_cell.angle_gamma   90.00
#
_symmetry.space_group_name_H-M   'P 1'
#
loop_
_entity.id
_entity.type
_entity.pdbx_description
1 polymer ?
#
loop_
_entity_poly.entity_id
_entity_poly.type
_entity_poly.pdbx_seq_one_letter_code
_entity_poly.pdbx_strand_id
1 'polypeptide(L)'
;MVCGMTEPEDLVMHAQVLSESYDIPLEAVTEVLQDGGVYLYPHEGTLVTKGAFVCRVDPTGKEPKHTWVMDLEQYAAAERMRQSYGVTLEEAMERVFYRGLPQELQDRLRQKNLGIDLSKVDSGNSSGGDIQFIDFRKDWSPHFKRKCVMPDGRLIETSGLHDFAELHGISVEETRTLFDHGGTLALKDGGALACQIINGQPSVARFNSRQFGKAKTLAKEKELHLLDALSEVAYQDPVLMRALRRAESSSS
;
A
#
# COMPACT_ATOMS: atom_id res chain seq x y z
N MET A 1 -10.21 -7.70 3.40
CA MET A 1 -10.86 -6.36 3.42
C MET A 1 -11.10 -5.91 1.97
N VAL A 2 -12.04 -5.01 1.72
CA VAL A 2 -12.43 -4.58 0.36
C VAL A 2 -12.24 -3.07 0.22
N CYS A 3 -11.51 -2.62 -0.80
CA CYS A 3 -11.39 -1.20 -1.16
C CYS A 3 -12.14 -0.99 -2.48
N GLY A 4 -13.26 -0.27 -2.42
CA GLY A 4 -14.05 0.11 -3.60
C GLY A 4 -13.77 1.54 -3.99
N MET A 5 -13.51 1.77 -5.28
CA MET A 5 -13.18 3.08 -5.84
C MET A 5 -14.30 3.52 -6.80
N THR A 6 -14.79 4.75 -6.65
CA THR A 6 -15.87 5.32 -7.48
C THR A 6 -15.36 6.23 -8.59
N GLU A 7 -14.10 6.66 -8.50
CA GLU A 7 -13.47 7.48 -9.53
C GLU A 7 -13.03 6.64 -10.73
N PRO A 8 -12.93 7.25 -11.94
CA PRO A 8 -12.34 6.58 -13.09
C PRO A 8 -10.94 6.06 -12.74
N GLU A 9 -10.64 4.85 -13.18
CA GLU A 9 -9.35 4.22 -12.91
C GLU A 9 -8.22 4.97 -13.63
N ASP A 10 -7.27 5.51 -12.86
CA ASP A 10 -5.94 5.86 -13.36
C ASP A 10 -5.12 4.57 -13.45
N LEU A 11 -5.15 3.94 -14.63
CA LEU A 11 -4.49 2.66 -14.86
C LEU A 11 -2.99 2.70 -14.54
N VAL A 12 -2.30 3.80 -14.85
CA VAL A 12 -0.85 3.91 -14.67
C VAL A 12 -0.53 3.90 -13.18
N MET A 13 -1.22 4.76 -12.42
CA MET A 13 -1.05 4.81 -10.97
C MET A 13 -1.49 3.49 -10.31
N HIS A 14 -2.63 2.93 -10.74
CA HIS A 14 -3.15 1.69 -10.19
C HIS A 14 -2.18 0.52 -10.40
N ALA A 15 -1.64 0.36 -11.62
CA ALA A 15 -0.67 -0.67 -11.95
C ALA A 15 0.62 -0.50 -11.13
N GLN A 16 1.12 0.72 -11.00
CA GLN A 16 2.31 1.01 -10.20
C GLN A 16 2.12 0.60 -8.74
N VAL A 17 0.98 0.96 -8.15
CA VAL A 17 0.71 0.68 -6.75
C VAL A 17 0.53 -0.82 -6.50
N LEU A 18 -0.16 -1.56 -7.38
CA LEU A 18 -0.32 -3.01 -7.23
C LEU A 18 0.99 -3.76 -7.52
N SER A 19 1.77 -3.32 -8.51
CA SER A 19 3.11 -3.83 -8.80
C SER A 19 4.02 -3.75 -7.59
N GLU A 20 4.11 -2.57 -6.97
CA GLU A 20 4.89 -2.37 -5.75
C GLU A 20 4.34 -3.16 -4.56
N SER A 21 3.02 -3.21 -4.39
CA SER A 21 2.39 -3.86 -3.23
C SER A 21 2.54 -5.38 -3.25
N TYR A 22 2.54 -5.96 -4.45
CA TYR A 22 2.51 -7.40 -4.62
C TYR A 22 3.81 -8.00 -5.14
N ASP A 23 4.78 -7.15 -5.49
CA ASP A 23 6.06 -7.55 -6.07
C ASP A 23 5.86 -8.31 -7.39
N ILE A 24 5.14 -7.65 -8.31
CA ILE A 24 4.83 -8.15 -9.65
C ILE A 24 5.42 -7.16 -10.66
N PRO A 25 6.04 -7.59 -11.78
CA PRO A 25 6.50 -6.68 -12.83
C PRO A 25 5.40 -5.72 -13.28
N LEU A 26 5.74 -4.44 -13.44
CA LEU A 26 4.77 -3.38 -13.75
C LEU A 26 4.03 -3.65 -15.07
N GLU A 27 4.74 -4.15 -16.08
CA GLU A 27 4.16 -4.50 -17.38
C GLU A 27 3.11 -5.60 -17.22
N ALA A 28 3.40 -6.63 -16.41
CA ALA A 28 2.49 -7.73 -16.17
C ALA A 28 1.22 -7.29 -15.40
N VAL A 29 1.37 -6.41 -14.40
CA VAL A 29 0.20 -5.84 -13.71
C VAL A 29 -0.64 -5.00 -14.66
N THR A 30 0.01 -4.19 -15.50
CA THR A 30 -0.68 -3.32 -16.46
C THR A 30 -1.53 -4.14 -17.43
N GLU A 31 -0.94 -5.19 -18.02
CA GLU A 31 -1.64 -6.11 -18.93
C GLU A 31 -2.84 -6.78 -18.23
N VAL A 32 -2.62 -7.36 -17.05
CA VAL A 32 -3.68 -8.04 -16.29
C VAL A 32 -4.79 -7.07 -15.85
N LEU A 33 -4.47 -5.81 -15.55
CA LEU A 33 -5.48 -4.79 -15.26
C LEU A 33 -6.26 -4.37 -16.50
N GLN A 34 -5.64 -4.30 -17.67
CA GLN A 34 -6.30 -3.90 -18.92
C GLN A 34 -7.25 -4.99 -19.43
N ASP A 35 -6.75 -6.21 -19.52
CA ASP A 35 -7.45 -7.29 -20.24
C ASP A 35 -8.19 -8.24 -19.29
N GLY A 36 -7.89 -8.17 -17.99
CA GLY A 36 -8.22 -9.22 -17.04
C GLY A 36 -7.32 -10.43 -17.21
N GLY A 37 -7.37 -11.34 -16.23
CA GLY A 37 -6.61 -12.58 -16.25
C GLY A 37 -5.84 -12.83 -14.97
N VAL A 38 -4.78 -13.63 -15.10
CA VAL A 38 -4.04 -14.18 -13.96
C VAL A 38 -2.55 -13.99 -14.18
N TYR A 39 -1.89 -13.44 -13.17
CA TYR A 39 -0.44 -13.51 -13.02
C TYR A 39 -0.08 -14.60 -12.01
N LEU A 40 0.71 -15.59 -12.45
CA LEU A 40 1.23 -16.63 -11.58
C LEU A 40 2.58 -16.21 -11.00
N TYR A 41 2.73 -16.29 -9.68
CA TYR A 41 4.00 -15.97 -9.05
C TYR A 41 5.05 -17.03 -9.40
N PRO A 42 6.28 -16.63 -9.74
CA PRO A 42 7.34 -17.58 -9.97
C PRO A 42 7.68 -18.34 -8.68
N HIS A 43 7.91 -19.64 -8.80
CA HIS A 43 8.35 -20.48 -7.67
C HIS A 43 9.85 -20.30 -7.43
N GLU A 44 10.23 -19.16 -6.88
CA GLU A 44 11.62 -18.83 -6.55
C GLU A 44 11.88 -18.89 -5.04
N GLY A 45 12.97 -19.54 -4.63
CA GLY A 45 13.39 -19.66 -3.23
C GLY A 45 12.77 -20.85 -2.46
N THR A 46 12.98 -20.87 -1.14
CA THR A 46 12.63 -22.01 -0.26
C THR A 46 11.24 -21.91 0.37
N LEU A 47 10.62 -20.72 0.39
CA LEU A 47 9.30 -20.49 0.97
C LEU A 47 8.43 -19.76 -0.06
N VAL A 48 7.54 -20.51 -0.71
CA VAL A 48 6.54 -19.92 -1.61
C VAL A 48 5.25 -19.76 -0.81
N THR A 49 4.73 -18.54 -0.72
CA THR A 49 3.46 -18.25 -0.01
C THR A 49 2.40 -17.65 -0.93
N LYS A 50 2.82 -17.08 -2.07
CA LYS A 50 1.96 -16.45 -3.08
C LYS A 50 1.69 -17.42 -4.22
N GLY A 51 0.42 -17.61 -4.58
CA GLY A 51 0.00 -18.47 -5.69
C GLY A 51 -0.25 -17.68 -6.95
N ALA A 52 -1.18 -16.72 -6.90
CA ALA A 52 -1.55 -15.93 -8.08
C ALA A 52 -2.09 -14.55 -7.72
N PHE A 53 -1.91 -13.58 -8.61
CA PHE A 53 -2.66 -12.33 -8.64
C PHE A 53 -3.71 -12.44 -9.76
N VAL A 54 -4.94 -12.04 -9.48
CA VAL A 54 -6.07 -12.20 -10.39
C VAL A 54 -6.77 -10.87 -10.58
N CYS A 55 -7.09 -10.54 -11.82
CA CYS A 55 -7.95 -9.43 -12.19
C CYS A 55 -9.13 -9.95 -13.01
N ARG A 56 -10.35 -9.63 -12.57
CA ARG A 56 -11.57 -9.91 -13.29
C ARG A 56 -12.12 -8.60 -13.86
N VAL A 57 -12.18 -8.53 -15.18
CA VAL A 57 -12.82 -7.42 -15.91
C VAL A 57 -14.11 -7.95 -16.51
N ASP A 58 -15.23 -7.28 -16.24
CA ASP A 58 -16.48 -7.58 -16.94
C ASP A 58 -16.43 -6.97 -18.35
N PRO A 59 -16.50 -7.77 -19.42
CA PRO A 59 -16.45 -7.27 -20.80
C PRO A 59 -17.62 -6.35 -21.14
N THR A 60 -18.71 -6.38 -20.36
CA THR A 60 -19.87 -5.48 -20.57
C THR A 60 -19.76 -4.16 -19.82
N GLY A 61 -18.79 -4.01 -18.91
CA GLY A 61 -18.59 -2.83 -18.07
C GLY A 61 -19.74 -2.56 -17.09
N LYS A 62 -20.57 -3.57 -16.79
CA LYS A 62 -21.70 -3.45 -15.86
C LYS A 62 -21.30 -3.79 -14.43
N GLU A 63 -20.35 -4.70 -14.28
CA GLU A 63 -19.79 -5.08 -13.00
C GLU A 63 -18.43 -4.38 -12.79
N PRO A 64 -18.11 -3.97 -11.55
CA PRO A 64 -16.81 -3.40 -11.27
C PRO A 64 -15.69 -4.40 -11.52
N LYS A 65 -14.53 -3.87 -11.93
CA LYS A 65 -13.29 -4.67 -12.02
C LYS A 65 -12.90 -5.15 -10.64
N HIS A 66 -12.54 -6.41 -10.49
CA HIS A 66 -12.11 -6.97 -9.21
C HIS A 66 -10.67 -7.45 -9.27
N THR A 67 -9.84 -7.08 -8.30
CA THR A 67 -8.49 -7.63 -8.14
C THR A 67 -8.34 -8.36 -6.81
N TRP A 68 -7.60 -9.47 -6.79
CA TRP A 68 -7.28 -10.20 -5.55
C TRP A 68 -6.01 -11.03 -5.66
N VAL A 69 -5.47 -11.44 -4.51
CA VAL A 69 -4.33 -12.36 -4.42
C VAL A 69 -4.76 -13.68 -3.80
N MET A 70 -4.26 -14.77 -4.38
CA MET A 70 -4.41 -16.12 -3.89
C MET A 70 -3.11 -16.58 -3.24
N ASP A 71 -3.23 -17.21 -2.08
CA ASP A 71 -2.13 -17.98 -1.51
C ASP A 71 -2.00 -19.34 -2.23
N LEU A 72 -0.96 -20.11 -1.89
CA LEU A 72 -0.72 -21.43 -2.49
C LEU A 72 -1.85 -22.43 -2.24
N GLU A 73 -2.51 -22.41 -1.09
CA GLU A 73 -3.58 -23.36 -0.79
C GLU A 73 -4.80 -23.09 -1.66
N GLN A 74 -5.17 -21.81 -1.78
CA GLN A 74 -6.22 -21.34 -2.67
C GLN A 74 -5.89 -21.64 -4.12
N TYR A 75 -4.64 -21.38 -4.56
CA TYR A 75 -4.18 -21.71 -5.91
C TYR A 75 -4.26 -23.21 -6.19
N ALA A 76 -3.77 -24.05 -5.29
CA ALA A 76 -3.85 -25.51 -5.42
C ALA A 76 -5.31 -26.00 -5.43
N ALA A 77 -6.20 -25.36 -4.67
CA ALA A 77 -7.63 -25.65 -4.74
C ALA A 77 -8.24 -25.28 -6.08
N ALA A 78 -7.84 -24.16 -6.68
CA ALA A 78 -8.28 -23.74 -8.02
C ALA A 78 -7.76 -24.70 -9.10
N GLU A 79 -6.49 -25.11 -9.05
CA GLU A 79 -5.94 -26.10 -9.99
C GLU A 79 -6.68 -27.45 -9.91
N ARG A 80 -6.97 -27.94 -8.69
CA ARG A 80 -7.78 -29.14 -8.51
C ARG A 80 -9.18 -28.98 -9.10
N MET A 81 -9.80 -27.81 -8.92
CA MET A 81 -11.13 -27.51 -9.46
C MET A 81 -11.10 -27.46 -10.99
N ARG A 82 -10.10 -26.80 -11.58
CA ARG A 82 -9.86 -26.74 -13.03
C ARG A 82 -9.80 -28.14 -13.63
N GLN A 83 -9.00 -29.02 -13.03
CA GLN A 83 -8.83 -30.40 -13.47
C GLN A 83 -10.09 -31.25 -13.29
N SER A 84 -10.80 -31.08 -12.18
CA SER A 84 -11.96 -31.92 -11.84
C SER A 84 -13.23 -31.53 -12.60
N TYR A 85 -13.41 -30.24 -12.89
CA TYR A 85 -14.64 -29.70 -13.47
C TYR A 85 -14.47 -29.17 -14.90
N GLY A 86 -13.26 -29.18 -15.46
CA GLY A 86 -12.99 -28.75 -16.84
C GLY A 86 -13.25 -27.26 -17.08
N VAL A 87 -13.26 -26.44 -16.02
CA VAL A 87 -13.40 -24.97 -16.08
C VAL A 87 -12.07 -24.31 -16.42
N THR A 88 -12.08 -23.02 -16.76
CA THR A 88 -10.82 -22.27 -16.92
C THR A 88 -10.13 -22.02 -15.58
N LEU A 89 -8.86 -21.64 -15.61
CA LEU A 89 -8.13 -21.33 -14.37
C LEU A 89 -8.71 -20.08 -13.70
N GLU A 90 -9.03 -19.06 -14.48
CA GLU A 90 -9.68 -17.82 -14.05
C GLU A 90 -10.99 -18.12 -13.31
N GLU A 91 -11.85 -18.94 -13.93
CA GLU A 91 -13.14 -19.33 -13.35
C GLU A 91 -12.98 -20.15 -12.07
N ALA A 92 -12.00 -21.08 -12.05
CA ALA A 92 -11.70 -21.84 -10.85
C ALA A 92 -11.21 -20.94 -9.70
N MET A 93 -10.35 -19.98 -10.00
CA MET A 93 -9.81 -19.01 -9.05
C MET A 93 -10.91 -18.12 -8.49
N GLU A 94 -11.80 -17.60 -9.35
CA GLU A 94 -12.97 -16.83 -8.94
C GLU A 94 -13.85 -17.64 -7.96
N ARG A 95 -14.21 -18.87 -8.33
CA ARG A 95 -15.05 -19.74 -7.50
C ARG A 95 -14.43 -20.05 -6.14
N VAL A 96 -13.13 -20.32 -6.09
CA VAL A 96 -12.39 -20.56 -4.84
C VAL A 96 -12.37 -19.29 -3.99
N PHE A 97 -12.10 -18.14 -4.61
CA PHE A 97 -12.04 -16.86 -3.93
C PHE A 97 -13.39 -16.48 -3.30
N TYR A 98 -14.46 -16.45 -4.10
CA TYR A 98 -15.79 -16.05 -3.64
C TYR A 98 -16.36 -17.00 -2.58
N ARG A 99 -16.09 -18.30 -2.68
CA ARG A 99 -16.50 -19.27 -1.66
C ARG A 99 -15.87 -18.98 -0.29
N GLY A 100 -14.67 -18.41 -0.28
CA GLY A 100 -13.96 -18.03 0.95
C GLY A 100 -14.47 -16.74 1.59
N LEU A 101 -15.31 -15.95 0.90
CA LEU A 101 -15.82 -14.68 1.43
C LEU A 101 -16.99 -14.91 2.41
N PRO A 102 -17.13 -14.09 3.46
CA PRO A 102 -18.33 -14.09 4.30
C PRO A 102 -19.60 -13.88 3.47
N GLN A 103 -20.70 -14.57 3.82
CA GLN A 103 -21.96 -14.48 3.07
C GLN A 103 -22.46 -13.05 2.91
N GLU A 104 -22.37 -12.24 3.97
CA GLU A 104 -22.74 -10.83 3.92
C GLU A 104 -21.97 -10.06 2.84
N LEU A 105 -20.66 -10.32 2.70
CA LEU A 105 -19.85 -9.66 1.68
C LEU A 105 -20.20 -10.15 0.28
N GLN A 106 -20.48 -11.44 0.12
CA GLN A 106 -20.98 -11.96 -1.16
C GLN A 106 -22.30 -11.29 -1.56
N ASP A 107 -23.20 -11.09 -0.61
CA ASP A 107 -24.50 -10.45 -0.86
C ASP A 107 -24.33 -8.97 -1.20
N ARG A 108 -23.40 -8.26 -0.54
CA ARG A 108 -23.05 -6.87 -0.88
C ARG A 108 -22.43 -6.75 -2.26
N LEU A 109 -21.55 -7.67 -2.65
CA LEU A 109 -20.92 -7.67 -3.97
C LEU A 109 -21.91 -7.87 -5.13
N ARG A 110 -23.12 -8.39 -4.86
CA ARG A 110 -24.21 -8.48 -5.83
C ARG A 110 -25.05 -7.21 -5.93
N GLN A 111 -24.81 -6.23 -5.06
CA GLN A 111 -25.54 -4.98 -5.01
C GLN A 111 -24.70 -3.87 -5.66
N LYS A 112 -25.37 -2.93 -6.32
CA LYS A 112 -24.72 -1.69 -6.76
C LYS A 112 -24.10 -0.98 -5.55
N ASN A 113 -22.87 -0.50 -5.71
CA ASN A 113 -22.12 0.24 -4.69
C ASN A 113 -21.97 -0.49 -3.36
N LEU A 114 -21.87 -1.83 -3.41
CA LEU A 114 -21.74 -2.68 -2.23
C LEU A 114 -22.90 -2.55 -1.22
N GLY A 115 -24.06 -2.03 -1.66
CA GLY A 115 -25.19 -1.75 -0.79
C GLY A 115 -24.98 -0.56 0.16
N ILE A 116 -24.00 0.32 -0.12
CA ILE A 116 -23.71 1.49 0.69
C ILE A 116 -24.83 2.53 0.50
N ASP A 117 -25.45 2.91 1.61
CA ASP A 117 -26.43 4.00 1.67
C ASP A 117 -25.68 5.34 1.72
N LEU A 118 -25.45 5.93 0.54
CA LEU A 118 -24.72 7.21 0.39
C LEU A 118 -25.35 8.37 1.18
N SER A 119 -26.64 8.28 1.57
CA SER A 119 -27.27 9.30 2.43
C SER A 119 -26.76 9.28 3.87
N LYS A 120 -26.12 8.18 4.29
CA LYS A 120 -25.56 7.98 5.64
C LYS A 120 -24.04 8.09 5.67
N VAL A 121 -23.41 8.28 4.52
CA VAL A 121 -21.96 8.47 4.42
C VAL A 121 -21.65 9.96 4.45
N ASP A 122 -20.67 10.36 5.26
CA ASP A 122 -20.20 11.73 5.29
C ASP A 122 -19.71 12.15 3.90
N SER A 123 -20.26 13.24 3.36
CA SER A 123 -19.93 13.76 2.04
C SER A 123 -18.50 14.29 1.96
N GLY A 124 -17.83 14.53 3.09
CA GLY A 124 -16.40 14.83 3.14
C GLY A 124 -15.49 13.61 2.89
N ASN A 125 -16.02 12.39 3.06
CA ASN A 125 -15.26 11.13 3.00
C ASN A 125 -15.66 10.21 1.83
N SER A 126 -16.66 10.60 1.03
CA SER A 126 -17.08 9.85 -0.15
C SER A 126 -17.30 10.78 -1.33
N SER A 127 -16.68 10.47 -2.46
CA SER A 127 -16.88 11.19 -3.72
C SER A 127 -18.23 10.87 -4.39
N GLY A 128 -19.04 9.98 -3.79
CA GLY A 128 -20.28 9.47 -4.39
C GLY A 128 -20.02 8.68 -5.68
N GLY A 129 -21.08 8.18 -6.31
CA GLY A 129 -21.02 7.52 -7.61
C GLY A 129 -20.96 5.99 -7.57
N ASP A 130 -21.00 5.39 -8.76
CA ASP A 130 -20.94 3.94 -8.92
C ASP A 130 -19.50 3.42 -8.79
N ILE A 131 -19.30 2.33 -8.05
CA ILE A 131 -17.98 1.70 -7.90
C ILE A 131 -17.50 1.22 -9.27
N GLN A 132 -16.32 1.68 -9.67
CA GLN A 132 -15.67 1.34 -10.94
C GLN A 132 -14.78 0.10 -10.78
N PHE A 133 -14.05 0.01 -9.67
CA PHE A 133 -13.19 -1.14 -9.37
C PHE A 133 -13.07 -1.42 -7.88
N ILE A 134 -12.74 -2.66 -7.57
CA ILE A 134 -12.63 -3.22 -6.23
C ILE A 134 -11.32 -3.99 -6.09
N ASP A 135 -10.52 -3.61 -5.09
CA ASP A 135 -9.35 -4.38 -4.70
C ASP A 135 -9.61 -5.14 -3.41
N PHE A 136 -9.52 -6.47 -3.48
CA PHE A 136 -9.55 -7.33 -2.31
C PHE A 136 -8.15 -7.51 -1.78
N ARG A 137 -7.94 -6.97 -0.58
CA ARG A 137 -6.63 -7.01 0.07
C ARG A 137 -6.70 -7.86 1.32
N LYS A 138 -5.77 -8.81 1.42
CA LYS A 138 -5.57 -9.61 2.64
C LYS A 138 -4.94 -8.75 3.74
N ASP A 139 -4.11 -7.79 3.33
CA ASP A 139 -3.35 -6.95 4.23
C ASP A 139 -3.63 -5.48 3.90
N TRP A 140 -3.80 -4.64 4.93
CA TRP A 140 -3.50 -3.22 4.75
C TRP A 140 -2.01 -3.17 4.41
N SER A 141 -1.68 -3.09 3.13
CA SER A 141 -0.32 -2.81 2.73
C SER A 141 0.00 -1.38 3.16
N PRO A 142 0.92 -1.16 4.13
CA PRO A 142 1.43 0.18 4.41
C PRO A 142 2.14 0.79 3.21
N HIS A 143 2.42 0.01 2.15
CA HIS A 143 2.98 0.53 0.90
C HIS A 143 2.03 1.45 0.14
N PHE A 144 0.73 1.45 0.45
CA PHE A 144 -0.26 2.30 -0.23
C PHE A 144 -0.09 3.79 0.09
N LYS A 145 0.51 4.10 1.24
CA LYS A 145 0.73 5.47 1.71
C LYS A 145 2.03 5.52 2.49
N ARG A 146 3.10 5.92 1.82
CA ARG A 146 4.37 6.19 2.50
C ARG A 146 4.23 7.51 3.23
N LYS A 147 4.08 7.42 4.54
CA LYS A 147 3.87 8.57 5.41
C LYS A 147 5.20 9.16 5.82
N CYS A 148 5.36 10.46 5.60
CA CYS A 148 6.53 11.22 6.01
C CYS A 148 6.08 12.42 6.84
N VAL A 149 6.55 12.51 8.09
CA VAL A 149 6.39 13.73 8.89
C VAL A 149 7.46 14.72 8.44
N MET A 150 7.03 15.85 7.88
CA MET A 150 7.91 16.90 7.38
C MET A 150 8.41 17.81 8.52
N PRO A 151 9.51 18.57 8.32
CA PRO A 151 10.07 19.44 9.36
C PRO A 151 9.10 20.50 9.90
N ASP A 152 8.11 20.89 9.09
CA ASP A 152 7.06 21.85 9.44
C ASP A 152 5.85 21.19 10.14
N GLY A 153 5.92 19.89 10.41
CA GLY A 153 4.87 19.12 11.04
C GLY A 153 3.75 18.68 10.09
N ARG A 154 3.86 18.89 8.77
CA ARG A 154 2.89 18.29 7.85
C ARG A 154 3.15 16.79 7.71
N LEU A 155 2.09 16.00 7.71
CA LEU A 155 2.14 14.61 7.29
C LEU A 155 1.91 14.57 5.78
N ILE A 156 2.92 14.14 5.02
CA ILE A 156 2.78 13.90 3.58
C ILE A 156 2.59 12.41 3.36
N GLU A 157 1.69 12.05 2.46
CA GLU A 157 1.45 10.69 2.01
C GLU A 157 1.83 10.62 0.53
N THR A 158 2.66 9.64 0.15
CA THR A 158 2.98 9.35 -1.26
C THR A 158 2.50 7.96 -1.66
N SER A 159 2.11 7.82 -2.93
CA SER A 159 1.55 6.60 -3.53
C SER A 159 2.60 5.51 -3.83
N GLY A 160 3.85 5.88 -4.12
CA GLY A 160 4.89 4.97 -4.60
C GLY A 160 6.29 5.18 -4.00
N LEU A 161 7.21 4.21 -4.17
CA LEU A 161 8.64 4.40 -3.85
C LEU A 161 9.21 5.52 -4.71
N HIS A 162 8.73 5.60 -5.95
CA HIS A 162 9.15 6.60 -6.93
C HIS A 162 8.74 8.02 -6.50
N ASP A 163 7.47 8.23 -6.16
CA ASP A 163 6.97 9.53 -5.70
C ASP A 163 7.68 9.98 -4.41
N PHE A 164 7.94 9.03 -3.51
CA PHE A 164 8.71 9.29 -2.30
C PHE A 164 10.15 9.71 -2.65
N ALA A 165 10.80 8.96 -3.53
CA ALA A 165 12.17 9.22 -3.97
C ALA A 165 12.28 10.62 -4.60
N GLU A 166 11.36 10.95 -5.50
CA GLU A 166 11.28 12.24 -6.17
C GLU A 166 11.06 13.40 -5.18
N LEU A 167 10.07 13.27 -4.29
CA LEU A 167 9.77 14.27 -3.25
C LEU A 167 10.99 14.59 -2.36
N HIS A 168 11.82 13.58 -2.10
CA HIS A 168 12.98 13.69 -1.23
C HIS A 168 14.31 13.88 -1.97
N GLY A 169 14.32 13.83 -3.30
CA GLY A 169 15.52 13.99 -4.12
C GLY A 169 16.53 12.86 -3.96
N ILE A 170 16.05 11.65 -3.65
CA ILE A 170 16.83 10.42 -3.46
C ILE A 170 16.49 9.41 -4.57
N SER A 171 17.24 8.31 -4.66
CA SER A 171 16.95 7.22 -5.59
C SER A 171 15.90 6.25 -5.05
N VAL A 172 15.25 5.52 -5.95
CA VAL A 172 14.28 4.47 -5.59
C VAL A 172 14.94 3.36 -4.74
N GLU A 173 16.21 3.04 -5.02
CA GLU A 173 16.99 2.06 -4.27
C GLU A 173 17.30 2.52 -2.84
N GLU A 174 17.64 3.80 -2.65
CA GLU A 174 17.79 4.39 -1.32
C GLU A 174 16.46 4.39 -0.56
N THR A 175 15.35 4.72 -1.23
CA THR A 175 14.02 4.63 -0.61
C THR A 175 13.70 3.20 -0.19
N ARG A 176 13.92 2.21 -1.07
CA ARG A 176 13.68 0.79 -0.76
C ARG A 176 14.49 0.35 0.45
N THR A 177 15.79 0.61 0.44
CA THR A 177 16.71 0.30 1.54
C THR A 177 16.23 0.91 2.86
N LEU A 178 15.84 2.19 2.84
CA LEU A 178 15.37 2.90 4.02
C LEU A 178 14.05 2.31 4.57
N PHE A 179 13.15 1.86 3.69
CA PHE A 179 11.85 1.30 4.07
C PHE A 179 11.94 -0.15 4.54
N ASP A 180 12.89 -0.93 4.02
CA ASP A 180 13.08 -2.33 4.38
C ASP A 180 13.91 -2.51 5.66
N HIS A 181 14.88 -1.63 5.89
CA HIS A 181 15.84 -1.77 6.99
C HIS A 181 15.77 -0.66 8.05
N GLY A 182 15.04 0.42 7.78
CA GLY A 182 15.07 1.62 8.61
C GLY A 182 16.42 2.33 8.56
N GLY A 183 16.65 3.25 9.50
CA GLY A 183 17.92 3.98 9.64
C GLY A 183 17.82 5.45 9.24
N THR A 184 18.97 6.04 8.89
CA THR A 184 19.06 7.47 8.57
C THR A 184 19.70 7.68 7.21
N LEU A 185 19.08 8.51 6.36
CA LEU A 185 19.59 8.88 5.04
C LEU A 185 19.83 10.39 4.98
N ALA A 186 21.06 10.81 4.73
CA ALA A 186 21.39 12.22 4.57
C ALA A 186 20.92 12.72 3.19
N LEU A 187 20.33 13.91 3.16
CA LEU A 187 19.79 14.51 1.94
C LEU A 187 20.76 15.54 1.35
N LYS A 188 20.63 15.80 0.04
CA LYS A 188 21.46 16.77 -0.70
C LYS A 188 21.31 18.21 -0.19
N ASP A 189 20.14 18.55 0.38
CA ASP A 189 19.86 19.85 0.99
C ASP A 189 20.48 20.02 2.40
N GLY A 190 21.26 19.02 2.85
CA GLY A 190 21.89 18.99 4.16
C GLY A 190 20.96 18.54 5.28
N GLY A 191 19.69 18.19 4.99
CA GLY A 191 18.77 17.54 5.90
C GLY A 191 18.98 16.03 6.01
N ALA A 192 18.01 15.34 6.60
CA ALA A 192 18.01 13.88 6.69
C ALA A 192 16.59 13.30 6.72
N LEU A 193 16.45 12.07 6.26
CA LEU A 193 15.34 11.19 6.57
C LEU A 193 15.75 10.25 7.70
N ALA A 194 14.85 10.03 8.65
CA ALA A 194 14.97 8.99 9.66
C ALA A 194 13.78 8.04 9.52
N CYS A 195 14.05 6.75 9.45
CA CYS A 195 13.04 5.69 9.35
C CYS A 195 13.21 4.71 10.52
N GLN A 196 12.12 4.42 11.21
CA GLN A 196 12.04 3.33 12.17
C GLN A 196 11.03 2.30 11.69
N ILE A 197 11.38 1.02 11.80
CA ILE A 197 10.45 -0.08 11.50
C ILE A 197 9.72 -0.44 12.80
N ILE A 198 8.43 -0.07 12.88
CA ILE A 198 7.58 -0.32 14.04
C ILE A 198 6.52 -1.33 13.62
N ASN A 199 6.49 -2.50 14.27
CA ASN A 199 5.56 -3.60 13.95
C ASN A 199 5.57 -3.99 12.46
N GLY A 200 6.77 -4.00 11.85
CA GLY A 200 6.94 -4.32 10.42
C GLY A 200 6.52 -3.19 9.47
N GLN A 201 6.22 -1.99 9.97
CA GLN A 201 5.84 -0.84 9.16
C GLN A 201 6.88 0.29 9.25
N PRO A 202 7.31 0.87 8.12
CA PRO A 202 8.23 2.00 8.12
C PRO A 202 7.52 3.29 8.57
N SER A 203 8.06 3.92 9.60
CA SER A 203 7.67 5.23 10.09
C SER A 203 8.78 6.23 9.78
N VAL A 204 8.49 7.21 8.91
CA VAL A 204 9.52 8.11 8.37
C VAL A 204 9.29 9.56 8.80
N ALA A 205 10.37 10.24 9.18
CA ALA A 205 10.38 11.67 9.45
C ALA A 205 11.53 12.35 8.67
N ARG A 206 11.25 13.52 8.10
CA ARG A 206 12.23 14.39 7.46
C ARG A 206 12.65 15.50 8.42
N PHE A 207 13.96 15.74 8.47
CA PHE A 207 14.61 16.78 9.24
C PHE A 207 15.28 17.76 8.29
N ASN A 208 15.14 19.06 8.55
CA ASN A 208 15.90 20.08 7.81
C ASN A 208 17.37 20.12 8.28
N SER A 209 18.21 20.85 7.55
CA SER A 209 19.65 20.94 7.83
C SER A 209 19.96 21.44 9.25
N ARG A 210 19.14 22.36 9.79
CA ARG A 210 19.30 22.87 11.16
C ARG A 210 19.01 21.80 12.20
N GLN A 211 17.92 21.06 12.04
CA GLN A 211 17.55 19.97 12.95
C GLN A 211 18.56 18.83 12.88
N PHE A 212 18.99 18.45 11.68
CA PHE A 212 19.98 17.40 11.50
C PHE A 212 21.35 17.78 12.08
N GLY A 213 21.79 19.03 11.88
CA GLY A 213 23.01 19.55 12.51
C GLY A 213 22.97 19.47 14.04
N LYS A 214 21.85 19.87 14.65
CA LYS A 214 21.65 19.73 16.11
C LYS A 214 21.72 18.27 16.55
N ALA A 215 21.08 17.35 15.83
CA ALA A 215 21.10 15.93 16.17
C ALA A 215 22.53 15.35 16.09
N LYS A 216 23.34 15.74 15.10
CA LYS A 216 24.75 15.33 15.02
C LYS A 216 25.58 15.81 16.21
N THR A 217 25.39 17.07 16.62
CA THR A 217 26.06 17.61 17.81
C THR A 217 25.64 16.85 19.06
N LEU A 218 24.33 16.63 19.24
CA LEU A 218 23.77 15.91 20.37
C LEU A 218 24.26 14.45 20.44
N ALA A 219 24.28 13.76 19.30
CA ALA A 219 24.80 12.40 19.20
C ALA A 219 26.26 12.31 19.65
N LYS A 220 27.08 13.32 19.28
CA LYS A 220 28.48 13.38 19.68
C LYS A 220 28.66 13.73 21.16
N GLU A 221 27.90 14.70 21.67
CA GLU A 221 28.02 15.18 23.06
C GLU A 221 27.55 14.14 24.08
N LYS A 222 26.52 13.36 23.73
CA LYS A 222 25.91 12.36 24.62
C LYS A 222 26.26 10.91 24.27
N GLU A 223 27.14 10.70 23.29
CA GLU A 223 27.50 9.38 22.76
C GLU A 223 26.27 8.53 22.35
N LEU A 224 25.26 9.18 21.77
CA LEU A 224 24.01 8.54 21.34
C LEU A 224 24.10 8.07 19.89
N HIS A 225 23.32 7.04 19.55
CA HIS A 225 23.07 6.72 18.16
C HIS A 225 22.35 7.90 17.47
N LEU A 226 22.69 8.17 16.22
CA LEU A 226 22.18 9.34 15.49
C LEU A 226 20.65 9.36 15.41
N LEU A 227 20.04 8.18 15.29
CA LEU A 227 18.59 8.03 15.23
C LEU A 227 17.92 8.41 16.56
N ASP A 228 18.53 8.07 17.71
CA ASP A 228 18.04 8.47 19.03
C ASP A 228 18.18 9.98 19.24
N ALA A 229 19.28 10.57 18.79
CA ALA A 229 19.48 12.01 18.82
C ALA A 229 18.46 12.76 17.93
N LEU A 230 18.09 12.19 16.78
CA LEU A 230 17.02 12.72 15.92
C LEU A 230 15.65 12.64 16.59
N SER A 231 15.34 11.52 17.26
CA SER A 231 14.13 11.38 18.07
C SER A 231 14.09 12.41 19.21
N GLU A 232 15.20 12.67 19.90
CA GLU A 232 15.27 13.68 20.96
C GLU A 232 15.04 15.10 20.39
N VAL A 233 15.65 15.43 19.25
CA VAL A 233 15.42 16.71 18.56
C VAL A 233 13.97 16.85 18.12
N ALA A 234 13.34 15.78 17.60
CA ALA A 234 11.93 15.80 17.25
C ALA A 234 11.02 16.01 18.47
N TYR A 235 11.32 15.34 19.59
CA TYR A 235 10.55 15.45 20.83
C TYR A 235 10.64 16.85 21.46
N GLN A 236 11.78 17.51 21.30
CA GLN A 236 11.99 18.88 21.76
C GLN A 236 11.44 19.95 20.81
N ASP A 237 11.05 19.58 19.59
CA ASP A 237 10.48 20.49 18.60
C ASP A 237 8.95 20.62 18.80
N PRO A 238 8.44 21.78 19.26
CA PRO A 238 7.02 21.96 19.53
C PRO A 238 6.14 21.82 18.28
N VAL A 239 6.69 22.07 17.09
CA VAL A 239 5.94 21.97 15.82
C VAL A 239 5.72 20.50 15.47
N LEU A 240 6.77 19.67 15.55
CA LEU A 240 6.69 18.24 15.29
C LEU A 240 5.83 17.51 16.33
N MET A 241 5.95 17.86 17.62
CA MET A 241 5.11 17.24 18.66
C MET A 241 3.63 17.60 18.53
N ARG A 242 3.29 18.81 18.07
CA ARG A 242 1.89 19.17 17.76
C ARG A 242 1.34 18.43 16.54
N ALA A 243 2.20 18.13 15.57
CA ALA A 243 1.82 17.36 14.40
C ALA A 243 1.55 15.89 14.73
N LEU A 244 2.45 15.26 15.49
CA LEU A 244 2.31 13.87 15.95
C LEU A 244 1.02 13.70 16.78
N ARG A 245 0.75 14.61 17.73
CA ARG A 245 -0.50 14.58 18.51
C ARG A 245 -1.75 14.73 17.67
N ARG A 246 -1.71 15.54 16.60
CA ARG A 246 -2.83 15.67 15.66
C ARG A 246 -3.05 14.39 14.87
N ALA A 247 -1.98 13.74 14.40
CA ALA A 247 -2.06 12.47 13.69
C ALA A 247 -2.63 11.33 14.55
N GLU A 248 -2.25 11.27 15.84
CA GLU A 248 -2.82 10.33 16.83
C GLU A 248 -4.32 10.59 17.05
N SER A 249 -4.75 11.85 17.13
CA SER A 249 -6.17 12.18 17.32
C SER A 249 -7.05 11.89 16.10
N SER A 250 -6.49 11.88 14.89
CA SER A 250 -7.21 11.55 13.64
C SER A 250 -7.28 10.05 13.34
N SER A 251 -6.61 9.22 14.14
CA SER A 251 -6.59 7.76 13.99
C SER A 251 -7.37 7.02 15.10
N SER A 252 -8.07 7.79 15.96
CA SER A 252 -9.00 7.31 17.00
C SER A 252 -10.45 7.57 16.57
#